data_AF-A0AAW1RIR3-F1
#
_entry.id   AF-A0AAW1RIR3-F1
#
_cell.length_a   1.000
_cell.length_b   1.000
_cell.length_c   1.000
_cell.angle_alpha   90.00
_cell.angle_beta   90.00
_cell.angle_gamma   90.00
#
_symmetry.space_group_name_H-M   'P 1'
#
loop_
_entity.id
_entity.type
_entity.pdbx_description
1 polymer ?
#
loop_
_entity_poly.entity_id
_entity_poly.type
_entity_poly.pdbx_seq_one_letter_code
_entity_poly.pdbx_strand_id
1 'polypeptide(L)'
;MAFRACYKLRCCCVFVLAVLALGSAQDDTAVLSQFRDAQTQVPGASNFSSTLFATWTGNVCSGINSTTWMGVLCTGGRVSALRLGSVGLVGSLPASWANLSALTELHISNNSLTGTLPEAYTGLTQLQELWAVENNLTGSLPPAYSNLTNLAAVQLWSNSLTGTLPDEWRALPLQILDVHNNTLTGTLPSSWGQMASLMRLDVSSNSFSGSLPNTWSQLGQLQVLNVSSTSINGTLPQLWLTPNLTLLDFSWNQLTGALGFIGNFSQLRVLSADSNNFNGTIPADFVGNLSRLSSLTLPNNTLNGPLPPLANLTYLQYVDLSNNFLTGALPAALPPNVLYYNVSENYLNGTLPAGWAGANSSISLQYLDLANNTIQGPLPPEWAALQSLSTMSLNTNNLTHTLPAAYASMGSLQRVYLFSNNLTGTLPPEYANLTGLVDLDAHDNFLTGTLPAAYFTPTAFTNNTFMEVYTNKLTGQLPPITPDCPLCVRRQNTTDGFGSGLTVQPMRAGFGICGPIPAGLSVDGIRDNSATLQQPRQLVNSNQADYELYLSSLSASCQGSGGASGQPQSAGHRAGVVIGVIVLVAAIVGLLALAVFLLVRWRRRASVFRHNRFTPEEEKASFEMPPTSAPAMRNGH
;
A
#
# COMPACT_ATOMS: atom_id res chain seq x y z
N MET A 1 82.05 3.74 -24.48
CA MET A 1 80.77 3.75 -25.24
C MET A 1 79.61 3.01 -24.57
N ALA A 2 79.76 2.34 -23.42
CA ALA A 2 78.68 1.57 -22.78
C ALA A 2 77.74 2.36 -21.84
N PHE A 3 78.09 3.59 -21.41
CA PHE A 3 77.29 4.34 -20.42
C PHE A 3 76.19 5.25 -20.99
N ARG A 4 76.17 5.51 -22.31
CA ARG A 4 75.12 6.32 -22.96
C ARG A 4 73.92 5.51 -23.47
N ALA A 5 73.99 4.17 -23.44
CA ALA A 5 72.89 3.29 -23.85
C ALA A 5 71.87 3.03 -22.73
N CYS A 6 72.27 3.12 -21.46
CA CYS A 6 71.40 2.78 -20.32
C CYS A 6 70.37 3.88 -19.97
N TYR A 7 70.69 5.15 -20.24
CA TYR A 7 69.77 6.27 -19.97
C TYR A 7 68.65 6.41 -21.03
N LYS A 8 68.91 6.00 -22.28
CA LYS A 8 67.89 5.96 -23.34
C LYS A 8 66.90 4.80 -23.15
N LEU A 9 67.31 3.67 -22.58
CA LEU A 9 66.39 2.57 -22.29
C LEU A 9 65.44 2.87 -21.11
N ARG A 10 65.89 3.58 -20.06
CA ARG A 10 65.00 3.96 -18.94
C ARG A 10 63.96 5.02 -19.35
N CYS A 11 64.31 5.98 -20.21
CA CYS A 11 63.32 6.91 -20.74
C CYS A 11 62.36 6.21 -21.72
N CYS A 12 62.82 5.29 -22.57
CA CYS A 12 61.92 4.50 -23.43
C CYS A 12 61.02 3.54 -22.64
N CYS A 13 61.48 2.93 -21.53
CA CYS A 13 60.61 2.09 -20.71
C CYS A 13 59.59 2.90 -19.91
N VAL A 14 59.93 4.11 -19.44
CA VAL A 14 58.96 5.01 -18.79
C VAL A 14 58.00 5.62 -19.81
N PHE A 15 58.45 5.91 -21.04
CA PHE A 15 57.55 6.32 -22.13
C PHE A 15 56.69 5.17 -22.65
N VAL A 16 57.19 3.95 -22.72
CA VAL A 16 56.39 2.77 -23.13
C VAL A 16 55.44 2.35 -22.00
N LEU A 17 55.78 2.53 -20.73
CA LEU A 17 54.83 2.34 -19.62
C LEU A 17 53.81 3.49 -19.51
N ALA A 18 54.19 4.73 -19.87
CA ALA A 18 53.24 5.84 -19.97
C ALA A 18 52.35 5.76 -21.23
N VAL A 19 52.86 5.18 -22.33
CA VAL A 19 52.08 4.91 -23.56
C VAL A 19 51.23 3.64 -23.42
N LEU A 20 51.61 2.69 -22.56
CA LEU A 20 50.74 1.58 -22.16
C LEU A 20 49.71 1.98 -21.09
N ALA A 21 49.91 3.11 -20.39
CA ALA A 21 48.87 3.77 -19.58
C ALA A 21 48.00 4.74 -20.40
N LEU A 22 48.35 5.00 -21.66
CA LEU A 22 47.53 5.66 -22.68
C LEU A 22 46.87 4.60 -23.57
N GLY A 23 46.11 3.68 -22.97
CA GLY A 23 44.99 3.03 -23.66
C GLY A 23 43.88 4.08 -23.89
N SER A 24 44.20 5.12 -24.67
CA SER A 24 43.54 6.42 -24.63
C SER A 24 42.39 6.48 -25.62
N ALA A 25 41.15 6.41 -25.13
CA ALA A 25 39.88 6.63 -25.85
C ALA A 25 39.55 5.71 -27.05
N GLN A 26 40.53 5.08 -27.71
CA GLN A 26 40.31 4.23 -28.89
C GLN A 26 39.57 2.93 -28.54
N ASP A 27 39.82 2.34 -27.37
CA ASP A 27 39.13 1.11 -26.94
C ASP A 27 37.66 1.41 -26.56
N ASP A 28 37.43 2.45 -25.75
CA ASP A 28 36.06 2.87 -25.39
C ASP A 28 35.22 3.25 -26.63
N THR A 29 35.83 3.94 -27.60
CA THR A 29 35.17 4.29 -28.88
C THR A 29 34.79 3.02 -29.64
N ALA A 30 35.68 2.03 -29.72
CA ALA A 30 35.42 0.78 -30.43
C ALA A 30 34.31 -0.03 -29.76
N VAL A 31 34.37 -0.17 -28.42
CA VAL A 31 33.38 -0.87 -27.60
C VAL A 31 31.98 -0.28 -27.80
N LEU A 32 31.84 1.05 -27.72
CA LEU A 32 30.54 1.71 -27.86
C LEU A 32 30.08 1.79 -29.32
N SER A 33 30.99 1.91 -30.30
CA SER A 33 30.63 1.84 -31.72
C SER A 33 30.06 0.47 -32.09
N GLN A 34 30.63 -0.61 -31.56
CA GLN A 34 30.11 -1.96 -31.75
C GLN A 34 28.69 -2.10 -31.18
N PHE A 35 28.44 -1.53 -30.00
CA PHE A 35 27.10 -1.53 -29.41
C PHE A 35 26.10 -0.73 -30.25
N ARG A 36 26.46 0.48 -30.69
CA ARG A 36 25.67 1.30 -31.61
C ARG A 36 25.26 0.50 -32.85
N ASP A 37 26.26 -0.12 -33.50
CA ASP A 37 26.03 -0.87 -34.73
C ASP A 37 25.06 -2.03 -34.48
N ALA A 38 25.23 -2.77 -33.37
CA ALA A 38 24.30 -3.82 -32.97
C ALA A 38 22.87 -3.30 -32.78
N GLN A 39 22.67 -2.15 -32.13
CA GLN A 39 21.34 -1.57 -31.93
C GLN A 39 20.66 -1.14 -33.25
N THR A 40 21.42 -0.59 -34.21
CA THR A 40 20.88 -0.16 -35.51
C THR A 40 20.46 -1.31 -36.42
N GLN A 41 20.94 -2.53 -36.16
CA GLN A 41 20.63 -3.72 -36.94
C GLN A 41 19.40 -4.48 -36.43
N VAL A 42 18.83 -4.11 -35.27
CA VAL A 42 17.66 -4.82 -34.71
C VAL A 42 16.37 -4.32 -35.35
N PRO A 43 15.62 -5.18 -36.07
CA PRO A 43 14.33 -4.79 -36.64
C PRO A 43 13.34 -4.39 -35.53
N GLY A 44 12.75 -3.21 -35.62
CA GLY A 44 11.82 -2.70 -34.61
C GLY A 44 12.45 -1.88 -33.48
N ALA A 45 13.75 -1.58 -33.53
CA ALA A 45 14.36 -0.57 -32.67
C ALA A 45 13.63 0.78 -32.86
N SER A 46 13.25 1.42 -31.76
CA SER A 46 12.47 2.66 -31.81
C SER A 46 13.24 3.78 -32.54
N ASN A 47 12.53 4.69 -33.22
CA ASN A 47 13.16 5.84 -33.88
C ASN A 47 13.99 6.73 -32.92
N PHE A 48 13.75 6.65 -31.61
CA PHE A 48 14.49 7.43 -30.61
C PHE A 48 15.98 7.09 -30.57
N SER A 49 16.34 5.80 -30.67
CA SER A 49 17.74 5.36 -30.65
C SER A 49 18.53 5.89 -31.86
N SER A 50 17.86 6.07 -33.01
CA SER A 50 18.50 6.58 -34.23
C SER A 50 19.05 8.00 -34.07
N THR A 51 18.36 8.86 -33.30
CA THR A 51 18.79 10.24 -33.05
C THR A 51 19.96 10.31 -32.07
N LEU A 52 19.95 9.46 -31.03
CA LEU A 52 21.05 9.30 -30.09
C LEU A 52 22.31 8.85 -30.83
N PHE A 53 22.21 7.75 -31.58
CA PHE A 53 23.34 7.13 -32.27
C PHE A 53 23.87 7.94 -33.45
N ALA A 54 23.09 8.86 -34.00
CA ALA A 54 23.59 9.83 -34.97
C ALA A 54 24.69 10.75 -34.39
N THR A 55 24.68 10.99 -33.07
CA THR A 55 25.73 11.78 -32.40
C THR A 55 27.00 10.97 -32.10
N TRP A 56 26.91 9.65 -32.17
CA TRP A 56 28.01 8.73 -31.88
C TRP A 56 28.92 8.57 -33.10
N THR A 57 29.60 9.65 -33.48
CA THR A 57 30.53 9.69 -34.60
C THR A 57 31.92 10.14 -34.14
N GLY A 58 32.97 9.64 -34.80
CA GLY A 58 34.35 9.96 -34.43
C GLY A 58 34.81 9.31 -33.12
N ASN A 59 35.69 10.01 -32.38
CA ASN A 59 36.23 9.54 -31.10
C ASN A 59 35.28 9.92 -29.95
N VAL A 60 34.94 8.95 -29.09
CA VAL A 60 34.00 9.17 -27.98
C VAL A 60 34.51 10.22 -27.00
N CYS A 61 35.79 10.21 -26.61
CA CYS A 61 36.38 11.18 -25.70
C CYS A 61 37.38 12.06 -26.47
N SER A 62 36.85 12.98 -27.29
CA SER A 62 37.63 13.87 -28.16
C SER A 62 38.45 14.92 -27.40
N GLY A 63 38.18 15.13 -26.11
CA GLY A 63 39.00 15.90 -25.18
C GLY A 63 39.01 15.27 -23.77
N ILE A 64 39.87 15.77 -22.87
CA ILE A 64 40.12 15.16 -21.55
C ILE A 64 38.82 14.96 -20.75
N ASN A 65 37.84 15.87 -20.86
CA ASN A 65 36.53 15.78 -20.19
C ASN A 65 35.36 16.17 -21.11
N SER A 66 35.46 15.93 -22.41
CA SER A 66 34.45 16.37 -23.38
C SER A 66 34.11 15.29 -24.40
N THR A 67 32.82 15.15 -24.68
CA THR A 67 32.28 14.28 -25.72
C THR A 67 31.12 14.96 -26.42
N THR A 68 30.90 14.62 -27.70
CA THR A 68 29.70 14.99 -28.46
C THR A 68 28.67 13.86 -28.47
N TRP A 69 29.00 12.69 -27.92
CA TRP A 69 28.13 11.53 -27.91
C TRP A 69 27.08 11.74 -26.84
N MET A 70 25.82 11.90 -27.26
CA MET A 70 24.71 12.02 -26.33
C MET A 70 24.63 10.80 -25.43
N GLY A 71 24.35 11.02 -24.14
CA GLY A 71 24.27 9.96 -23.14
C GLY A 71 25.63 9.41 -22.69
N VAL A 72 26.76 10.00 -23.10
CA VAL A 72 28.10 9.59 -22.63
C VAL A 72 28.75 10.75 -21.88
N LEU A 73 29.48 10.45 -20.81
CA LEU A 73 30.38 11.39 -20.15
C LEU A 73 31.79 10.81 -20.13
N CYS A 74 32.77 11.70 -20.30
CA CYS A 74 34.19 11.35 -20.27
C CYS A 74 34.90 12.05 -19.12
N THR A 75 35.77 11.33 -18.42
CA THR A 75 36.68 11.87 -17.41
C THR A 75 38.08 11.32 -17.67
N GLY A 76 39.09 12.20 -17.72
CA GLY A 76 40.47 11.78 -17.97
C GLY A 76 40.68 11.09 -19.33
N GLY A 77 39.87 11.42 -20.34
CA GLY A 77 39.92 10.83 -21.68
C GLY A 77 39.32 9.42 -21.79
N ARG A 78 38.60 8.95 -20.77
CA ARG A 78 37.90 7.66 -20.74
C ARG A 78 36.42 7.85 -20.44
N VAL A 79 35.58 6.92 -20.89
CA VAL A 79 34.15 6.95 -20.59
C VAL A 79 33.94 6.70 -19.10
N SER A 80 33.34 7.67 -18.42
CA SER A 80 33.07 7.63 -16.98
C SER A 80 31.59 7.42 -16.67
N ALA A 81 30.67 7.79 -17.55
CA ALA A 81 29.26 7.48 -17.37
C ALA A 81 28.55 7.19 -18.69
N LEU A 82 27.60 6.26 -18.63
CA LEU A 82 26.64 5.97 -19.70
C LEU A 82 25.24 6.23 -19.18
N ARG A 83 24.53 7.18 -19.78
CA ARG A 83 23.16 7.61 -19.45
C ARG A 83 22.27 7.41 -20.66
N LEU A 84 21.79 6.19 -20.81
CA LEU A 84 21.03 5.70 -21.96
C LEU A 84 19.62 5.27 -21.54
N GLY A 85 19.03 5.96 -20.57
CA GLY A 85 17.66 5.69 -20.13
C GLY A 85 16.61 6.18 -21.13
N SER A 86 15.54 5.41 -21.33
CA SER A 86 14.40 5.77 -22.21
C SER A 86 14.77 6.08 -23.67
N VAL A 87 15.80 5.41 -24.21
CA VAL A 87 16.23 5.62 -25.60
C VAL A 87 15.82 4.47 -26.54
N GLY A 88 15.05 3.51 -26.02
CA GLY A 88 14.52 2.37 -26.76
C GLY A 88 15.58 1.35 -27.16
N LEU A 89 16.55 1.09 -26.27
CA LEU A 89 17.54 0.03 -26.45
C LEU A 89 16.87 -1.35 -26.41
N VAL A 90 17.43 -2.29 -27.17
CA VAL A 90 16.95 -3.67 -27.33
C VAL A 90 18.12 -4.66 -27.28
N GLY A 91 17.84 -5.97 -27.26
CA GLY A 91 18.88 -6.99 -27.21
C GLY A 91 19.53 -7.10 -25.83
N SER A 92 20.71 -7.74 -25.74
CA SER A 92 21.36 -8.03 -24.47
C SER A 92 22.45 -7.03 -24.10
N LEU A 93 22.76 -6.93 -22.81
CA LEU A 93 23.92 -6.20 -22.33
C LEU A 93 25.23 -6.82 -22.85
N PRO A 94 26.09 -6.05 -23.54
CA PRO A 94 27.30 -6.60 -24.14
C PRO A 94 28.39 -6.79 -23.07
N ALA A 95 29.02 -7.97 -23.05
CA ALA A 95 30.13 -8.26 -22.14
C ALA A 95 31.35 -7.35 -22.36
N SER A 96 31.55 -6.83 -23.58
CA SER A 96 32.66 -5.93 -23.93
C SER A 96 32.63 -4.59 -23.19
N TRP A 97 31.48 -4.19 -22.62
CA TRP A 97 31.44 -3.00 -21.76
C TRP A 97 32.31 -3.14 -20.51
N ALA A 98 32.72 -4.35 -20.13
CA ALA A 98 33.74 -4.57 -19.09
C ALA A 98 35.08 -3.86 -19.36
N ASN A 99 35.37 -3.49 -20.62
CA ASN A 99 36.58 -2.75 -21.00
C ASN A 99 36.50 -1.24 -20.69
N LEU A 100 35.31 -0.71 -20.37
CA LEU A 100 35.10 0.68 -19.96
C LEU A 100 35.58 0.88 -18.51
N SER A 101 36.89 0.70 -18.29
CA SER A 101 37.51 0.56 -16.97
C SER A 101 37.37 1.79 -16.06
N ALA A 102 37.01 2.94 -16.61
CA ALA A 102 36.78 4.18 -15.87
C ALA A 102 35.30 4.46 -15.56
N LEU A 103 34.39 3.55 -15.94
CA LEU A 103 32.95 3.73 -15.79
C LEU A 103 32.58 3.73 -14.29
N THR A 104 31.99 4.84 -13.84
CA THR A 104 31.47 5.03 -12.48
C THR A 104 29.94 4.93 -12.43
N GLU A 105 29.26 5.26 -13.53
CA GLU A 105 27.79 5.25 -13.61
C GLU A 105 27.32 4.53 -14.89
N LEU A 106 26.46 3.53 -14.72
CA LEU A 106 25.77 2.86 -15.81
C LEU A 106 24.25 2.98 -15.61
N HIS A 107 23.62 3.86 -16.38
CA HIS A 107 22.18 4.09 -16.36
C HIS A 107 21.56 3.73 -17.72
N ILE A 108 20.72 2.70 -17.73
CA ILE A 108 20.11 2.07 -18.92
C ILE A 108 18.62 1.77 -18.71
N SER A 109 17.98 2.45 -17.76
CA SER A 109 16.60 2.21 -17.34
C SER A 109 15.56 2.49 -18.43
N ASN A 110 14.38 1.91 -18.30
CA ASN A 110 13.21 2.17 -19.15
C ASN A 110 13.51 1.89 -20.63
N ASN A 111 14.02 0.70 -20.91
CA ASN A 111 14.32 0.22 -22.26
C ASN A 111 13.73 -1.21 -22.43
N SER A 112 13.99 -1.84 -23.57
CA SER A 112 13.56 -3.21 -23.88
C SER A 112 14.74 -4.18 -23.88
N LEU A 113 15.72 -3.97 -22.99
CA LEU A 113 16.89 -4.84 -22.87
C LEU A 113 16.49 -6.22 -22.34
N THR A 114 17.17 -7.25 -22.81
CA THR A 114 16.92 -8.68 -22.54
C THR A 114 18.22 -9.37 -22.12
N GLY A 115 18.17 -10.69 -21.90
CA GLY A 115 19.36 -11.46 -21.50
C GLY A 115 19.75 -11.18 -20.05
N THR A 116 20.98 -11.52 -19.66
CA THR A 116 21.42 -11.47 -18.27
C THR A 116 22.29 -10.25 -17.96
N LEU A 117 22.41 -9.94 -16.66
CA LEU A 117 23.52 -9.09 -16.19
C LEU A 117 24.85 -9.81 -16.49
N PRO A 118 25.77 -9.21 -17.25
CA PRO A 118 27.00 -9.90 -17.64
C PRO A 118 27.94 -10.07 -16.45
N GLU A 119 28.37 -11.30 -16.17
CA GLU A 119 29.38 -11.57 -15.14
C GLU A 119 30.71 -10.83 -15.41
N ALA A 120 31.04 -10.65 -16.69
CA ALA A 120 32.21 -9.90 -17.16
C ALA A 120 32.29 -8.47 -16.59
N TYR A 121 31.16 -7.87 -16.17
CA TYR A 121 31.16 -6.53 -15.57
C TYR A 121 31.88 -6.49 -14.22
N THR A 122 32.29 -7.63 -13.65
CA THR A 122 33.27 -7.69 -12.56
C THR A 122 34.55 -6.90 -12.83
N GLY A 123 34.89 -6.64 -14.11
CA GLY A 123 36.02 -5.78 -14.51
C GLY A 123 35.79 -4.27 -14.31
N LEU A 124 34.54 -3.83 -14.10
CA LEU A 124 34.17 -2.42 -13.91
C LEU A 124 34.44 -1.94 -12.48
N THR A 125 35.67 -2.10 -12.00
CA THR A 125 36.04 -1.86 -10.60
C THR A 125 35.81 -0.43 -10.09
N GLN A 126 35.61 0.55 -10.98
CA GLN A 126 35.27 1.93 -10.63
C GLN A 126 33.76 2.19 -10.55
N LEU A 127 32.92 1.21 -10.89
CA LEU A 127 31.46 1.37 -10.93
C LEU A 127 30.92 1.67 -9.53
N GLN A 128 30.16 2.74 -9.44
CA GLN A 128 29.50 3.22 -8.21
C GLN A 128 27.99 3.04 -8.31
N GLU A 129 27.42 3.22 -9.51
CA GLU A 129 25.97 3.21 -9.72
C GLU A 129 25.60 2.34 -10.93
N LEU A 130 24.68 1.38 -10.71
CA LEU A 130 24.10 0.54 -11.75
C LEU A 130 22.58 0.66 -11.73
N TRP A 131 22.00 1.34 -12.72
CA TRP A 131 20.57 1.55 -12.86
C TRP A 131 20.07 0.90 -14.16
N ALA A 132 19.32 -0.20 -14.03
CA ALA A 132 18.74 -0.94 -15.15
C ALA A 132 17.27 -1.29 -14.91
N VAL A 133 16.55 -0.29 -14.38
CA VAL A 133 15.14 -0.34 -14.02
C VAL A 133 14.24 -0.53 -15.25
N GLU A 134 13.07 -1.15 -15.10
CA GLU A 134 12.05 -1.28 -16.16
C GLU A 134 12.64 -1.75 -17.50
N ASN A 135 13.18 -2.97 -17.48
CA ASN A 135 13.67 -3.68 -18.64
C ASN A 135 13.13 -5.12 -18.61
N ASN A 136 13.60 -5.97 -19.53
CA ASN A 136 13.26 -7.40 -19.57
C ASN A 136 14.50 -8.28 -19.29
N LEU A 137 15.36 -7.84 -18.36
CA LEU A 137 16.55 -8.59 -17.94
C LEU A 137 16.14 -9.86 -17.20
N THR A 138 16.87 -10.94 -17.43
CA THR A 138 16.64 -12.28 -16.87
C THR A 138 17.91 -12.84 -16.22
N GLY A 139 17.84 -14.05 -15.66
CA GLY A 139 18.97 -14.69 -15.00
C GLY A 139 19.25 -14.14 -13.61
N SER A 140 20.33 -14.62 -12.98
CA SER A 140 20.67 -14.31 -11.59
C SER A 140 21.51 -13.05 -11.43
N LEU A 141 21.42 -12.44 -10.24
CA LEU A 141 22.38 -11.44 -9.77
C LEU A 141 23.78 -12.10 -9.70
N PRO A 142 24.83 -11.56 -10.37
CA PRO A 142 26.14 -12.20 -10.39
C PRO A 142 26.87 -12.13 -9.04
N PRO A 143 27.26 -13.25 -8.41
CA PRO A 143 28.07 -13.24 -7.20
C PRO A 143 29.43 -12.53 -7.39
N ALA A 144 30.00 -12.61 -8.60
CA ALA A 144 31.25 -11.96 -8.98
C ALA A 144 31.20 -10.42 -8.92
N TYR A 145 30.02 -9.81 -8.80
CA TYR A 145 29.90 -8.36 -8.56
C TYR A 145 30.38 -7.95 -7.18
N SER A 146 30.65 -8.90 -6.28
CA SER A 146 31.41 -8.67 -5.04
C SER A 146 32.79 -8.02 -5.25
N ASN A 147 33.38 -8.11 -6.45
CA ASN A 147 34.62 -7.41 -6.80
C ASN A 147 34.43 -5.91 -7.10
N LEU A 148 33.20 -5.43 -7.25
CA LEU A 148 32.88 -4.03 -7.53
C LEU A 148 32.92 -3.21 -6.24
N THR A 149 34.12 -3.10 -5.66
CA THR A 149 34.36 -2.53 -4.32
C THR A 149 33.99 -1.05 -4.15
N ASN A 150 33.62 -0.36 -5.23
CA ASN A 150 33.09 1.02 -5.19
C ASN A 150 31.57 1.10 -5.38
N LEU A 151 30.89 -0.03 -5.60
CA LEU A 151 29.46 -0.08 -5.94
C LEU A 151 28.61 0.33 -4.74
N ALA A 152 28.00 1.51 -4.84
CA ALA A 152 27.21 2.14 -3.79
C ALA A 152 25.71 2.03 -4.05
N ALA A 153 25.26 2.01 -5.31
CA ALA A 153 23.84 1.93 -5.65
C ALA A 153 23.57 0.93 -6.77
N VAL A 154 22.61 0.02 -6.52
CA VAL A 154 22.11 -0.93 -7.51
C VAL A 154 20.59 -0.83 -7.56
N GLN A 155 20.05 -0.46 -8.72
CA GLN A 155 18.62 -0.39 -8.99
C GLN A 155 18.27 -1.25 -10.21
N LEU A 156 17.55 -2.34 -9.98
CA LEU A 156 17.22 -3.37 -10.97
C LEU A 156 15.74 -3.74 -10.96
N TRP A 157 14.90 -2.89 -10.37
CA TRP A 157 13.48 -3.19 -10.18
C TRP A 157 12.69 -3.21 -11.49
N SER A 158 11.54 -3.91 -11.48
CA SER A 158 10.72 -4.17 -12.68
C SER A 158 11.51 -4.81 -13.82
N ASN A 159 12.02 -6.01 -13.55
CA ASN A 159 12.67 -6.90 -14.53
C ASN A 159 12.14 -8.33 -14.36
N SER A 160 12.77 -9.31 -15.03
CA SER A 160 12.48 -10.74 -14.89
C SER A 160 13.67 -11.50 -14.30
N LEU A 161 14.42 -10.88 -13.37
CA LEU A 161 15.58 -11.51 -12.72
C LEU A 161 15.14 -12.69 -11.85
N THR A 162 15.94 -13.75 -11.85
CA THR A 162 15.70 -15.03 -11.16
C THR A 162 16.87 -15.38 -10.22
N GLY A 163 16.84 -16.54 -9.57
CA GLY A 163 17.91 -16.96 -8.66
C GLY A 163 17.77 -16.33 -7.28
N THR A 164 18.89 -16.11 -6.58
CA THR A 164 18.93 -15.69 -5.17
C THR A 164 19.71 -14.39 -5.00
N LEU A 165 19.53 -13.72 -3.85
CA LEU A 165 20.44 -12.66 -3.42
C LEU A 165 21.83 -13.26 -3.11
N PRO A 166 22.94 -12.76 -3.68
CA PRO A 166 24.27 -13.31 -3.44
C PRO A 166 24.78 -12.99 -2.03
N ASP A 167 25.21 -14.02 -1.29
CA ASP A 167 25.86 -13.86 0.03
C ASP A 167 27.19 -13.09 -0.09
N GLU A 168 27.86 -13.20 -1.24
CA GLU A 168 29.14 -12.56 -1.54
C GLU A 168 29.06 -11.03 -1.52
N TRP A 169 27.87 -10.47 -1.76
CA TRP A 169 27.64 -9.02 -1.77
C TRP A 169 27.73 -8.38 -0.38
N ARG A 170 27.84 -9.18 0.70
CA ARG A 170 27.98 -8.70 2.09
C ARG A 170 29.16 -7.72 2.31
N ALA A 171 30.18 -7.76 1.45
CA ALA A 171 31.38 -6.93 1.54
C ALA A 171 31.30 -5.65 0.70
N LEU A 172 30.25 -5.47 -0.12
CA LEU A 172 30.09 -4.28 -0.93
C LEU A 172 29.69 -3.08 -0.07
N PRO A 173 30.16 -1.85 -0.40
CA PRO A 173 29.79 -0.63 0.31
C PRO A 173 28.41 -0.10 -0.11
N LEU A 174 27.48 -0.99 -0.46
CA LEU A 174 26.15 -0.63 -0.96
C LEU A 174 25.41 0.23 0.07
N GLN A 175 24.87 1.34 -0.40
CA GLN A 175 23.96 2.23 0.32
C GLN A 175 22.52 1.99 -0.12
N ILE A 176 22.30 1.69 -1.41
CA ILE A 176 20.99 1.46 -2.00
C ILE A 176 21.02 0.14 -2.76
N LEU A 177 20.13 -0.77 -2.38
CA LEU A 177 19.80 -1.95 -3.17
C LEU A 177 18.28 -2.01 -3.38
N ASP A 178 17.88 -1.92 -4.63
CA ASP A 178 16.48 -2.00 -5.04
C ASP A 178 16.32 -3.02 -6.18
N VAL A 179 15.68 -4.15 -5.87
CA VAL A 179 15.44 -5.26 -6.79
C VAL A 179 13.96 -5.65 -6.82
N HIS A 180 13.07 -4.74 -6.41
CA HIS A 180 11.65 -5.05 -6.30
C HIS A 180 11.01 -5.42 -7.65
N ASN A 181 9.88 -6.11 -7.62
CA ASN A 181 9.15 -6.53 -8.82
C ASN A 181 10.03 -7.32 -9.80
N ASN A 182 10.52 -8.46 -9.31
CA ASN A 182 11.30 -9.45 -10.06
C ASN A 182 10.82 -10.86 -9.67
N THR A 183 11.52 -11.91 -10.11
CA THR A 183 11.23 -13.31 -9.77
C THR A 183 12.32 -13.95 -8.92
N LEU A 184 13.01 -13.15 -8.08
CA LEU A 184 14.05 -13.64 -7.18
C LEU A 184 13.44 -14.56 -6.11
N THR A 185 14.23 -15.54 -5.68
CA THR A 185 13.83 -16.63 -4.78
C THR A 185 14.88 -16.84 -3.68
N GLY A 186 14.68 -17.86 -2.84
CA GLY A 186 15.59 -18.21 -1.75
C GLY A 186 15.29 -17.42 -0.48
N THR A 187 16.27 -17.36 0.41
CA THR A 187 16.18 -16.66 1.70
C THR A 187 16.89 -15.32 1.67
N LEU A 188 16.50 -14.41 2.56
CA LEU A 188 17.27 -13.20 2.83
C LEU A 188 18.63 -13.56 3.47
N PRO A 189 19.77 -13.13 2.89
CA PRO A 189 21.09 -13.46 3.40
C PRO A 189 21.32 -12.98 4.83
N SER A 190 21.55 -13.91 5.76
CA SER A 190 21.91 -13.55 7.14
C SER A 190 23.27 -12.85 7.21
N SER A 191 24.17 -13.14 6.27
CA SER A 191 25.50 -12.54 6.17
C SER A 191 25.47 -11.03 5.90
N TRP A 192 24.38 -10.52 5.32
CA TRP A 192 24.21 -9.10 5.01
C TRP A 192 24.10 -8.19 6.23
N GLY A 193 23.97 -8.73 7.45
CA GLY A 193 24.14 -7.94 8.67
C GLY A 193 25.49 -7.20 8.75
N GLN A 194 26.48 -7.59 7.93
CA GLN A 194 27.80 -6.94 7.81
C GLN A 194 27.81 -5.69 6.91
N MET A 195 26.74 -5.40 6.16
CA MET A 195 26.69 -4.29 5.21
C MET A 195 26.49 -2.95 5.92
N ALA A 196 27.56 -2.44 6.52
CA ALA A 196 27.52 -1.27 7.40
C ALA A 196 27.05 0.04 6.74
N SER A 197 27.11 0.14 5.41
CA SER A 197 26.70 1.32 4.64
C SER A 197 25.25 1.27 4.15
N LEU A 198 24.54 0.15 4.29
CA LEU A 198 23.24 -0.04 3.66
C LEU A 198 22.18 0.85 4.32
N MET A 199 21.59 1.74 3.54
CA MET A 199 20.57 2.70 3.97
C MET A 199 19.18 2.33 3.46
N ARG A 200 19.08 1.81 2.23
CA ARG A 200 17.84 1.39 1.61
C ARG A 200 17.95 -0.02 1.06
N LEU A 201 17.05 -0.88 1.50
CA LEU A 201 16.86 -2.22 0.96
C LEU A 201 15.41 -2.41 0.57
N ASP A 202 15.16 -2.55 -0.74
CA ASP A 202 13.86 -2.94 -1.28
C ASP A 202 13.98 -4.24 -2.08
N VAL A 203 13.36 -5.29 -1.55
CA VAL A 203 13.32 -6.63 -2.14
C VAL A 203 11.87 -7.09 -2.36
N SER A 204 10.92 -6.15 -2.28
CA SER A 204 9.49 -6.45 -2.33
C SER A 204 9.05 -7.01 -3.66
N SER A 205 7.85 -7.61 -3.71
CA SER A 205 7.27 -8.18 -4.94
C SER A 205 8.24 -9.17 -5.63
N ASN A 206 8.73 -10.13 -4.85
CA ASN A 206 9.59 -11.23 -5.27
C ASN A 206 9.13 -12.51 -4.56
N SER A 207 9.74 -13.65 -4.87
CA SER A 207 9.42 -14.96 -4.28
C SER A 207 10.37 -15.37 -3.14
N PHE A 208 10.81 -14.42 -2.32
CA PHE A 208 11.64 -14.71 -1.15
C PHE A 208 10.86 -15.49 -0.08
N SER A 209 11.57 -16.35 0.66
CA SER A 209 11.00 -17.23 1.69
C SER A 209 11.90 -17.31 2.93
N GLY A 210 11.46 -18.06 3.95
CA GLY A 210 12.16 -18.15 5.22
C GLY A 210 11.91 -16.93 6.12
N SER A 211 12.70 -16.78 7.18
CA SER A 211 12.50 -15.73 8.18
C SER A 211 13.35 -14.49 7.94
N LEU A 212 12.91 -13.35 8.50
CA LEU A 212 13.75 -12.15 8.61
C LEU A 212 15.03 -12.48 9.42
N PRO A 213 16.24 -12.16 8.92
CA PRO A 213 17.46 -12.49 9.64
C PRO A 213 17.66 -11.68 10.93
N ASN A 214 17.89 -12.37 12.05
CA ASN A 214 18.20 -11.70 13.33
C ASN A 214 19.48 -10.85 13.26
N THR A 215 20.43 -11.23 12.41
CA THR A 215 21.71 -10.52 12.19
C THR A 215 21.53 -9.14 11.56
N TRP A 216 20.40 -8.86 10.92
CA TRP A 216 20.11 -7.53 10.37
C TRP A 216 19.89 -6.46 11.44
N SER A 217 19.82 -6.84 12.72
CA SER A 217 19.97 -5.93 13.86
C SER A 217 21.23 -5.08 13.81
N GLN A 218 22.25 -5.50 13.06
CA GLN A 218 23.54 -4.81 12.94
C GLN A 218 23.58 -3.75 11.83
N LEU A 219 22.52 -3.64 11.01
CA LEU A 219 22.42 -2.66 9.92
C LEU A 219 22.15 -1.25 10.47
N GLY A 220 23.13 -0.66 11.15
CA GLY A 220 22.96 0.59 11.90
C GLY A 220 22.63 1.83 11.06
N GLN A 221 22.87 1.79 9.74
CA GLN A 221 22.54 2.87 8.80
C GLN A 221 21.20 2.68 8.09
N LEU A 222 20.51 1.55 8.30
CA LEU A 222 19.28 1.23 7.57
C LEU A 222 18.17 2.21 7.94
N GLN A 223 17.62 2.86 6.91
CA GLN A 223 16.55 3.85 7.00
C GLN A 223 15.27 3.32 6.36
N VAL A 224 15.38 2.54 5.30
CA VAL A 224 14.25 2.00 4.55
C VAL A 224 14.44 0.50 4.39
N LEU A 225 13.48 -0.27 4.90
CA LEU A 225 13.37 -1.70 4.68
C LEU A 225 12.00 -2.05 4.11
N ASN A 226 11.98 -2.54 2.88
CA ASN A 226 10.77 -3.04 2.23
C ASN A 226 10.98 -4.49 1.80
N VAL A 227 10.25 -5.40 2.44
CA VAL A 227 10.23 -6.84 2.19
C VAL A 227 8.80 -7.32 1.88
N SER A 228 7.93 -6.39 1.48
CA SER A 228 6.52 -6.67 1.27
C SER A 228 6.25 -7.56 0.05
N SER A 229 5.07 -8.20 0.02
CA SER A 229 4.65 -9.04 -1.10
C SER A 229 5.69 -10.11 -1.44
N THR A 230 6.12 -10.86 -0.43
CA THR A 230 6.97 -12.04 -0.59
C THR A 230 6.35 -13.23 0.16
N SER A 231 7.09 -14.32 0.34
CA SER A 231 6.67 -15.49 1.12
C SER A 231 7.47 -15.62 2.42
N ILE A 232 7.94 -14.50 2.98
CA ILE A 232 8.66 -14.47 4.26
C ILE A 232 7.71 -14.91 5.38
N ASN A 233 8.23 -15.72 6.30
CA ASN A 233 7.49 -16.32 7.41
C ASN A 233 8.25 -16.23 8.73
N GLY A 234 7.77 -16.92 9.77
CA GLY A 234 8.38 -16.87 11.10
C GLY A 234 7.95 -15.62 11.88
N THR A 235 8.77 -15.17 12.83
CA THR A 235 8.46 -14.04 13.72
C THR A 235 9.41 -12.86 13.48
N LEU A 236 9.01 -11.67 13.92
CA LEU A 236 9.92 -10.51 13.94
C LEU A 236 11.13 -10.78 14.88
N PRO A 237 12.35 -10.43 14.47
CA PRO A 237 13.54 -10.55 15.31
C PRO A 237 13.50 -9.69 16.58
N GLN A 238 13.68 -10.33 17.75
CA GLN A 238 13.53 -9.69 19.07
C GLN A 238 14.63 -8.68 19.44
N LEU A 239 15.70 -8.57 18.65
CA LEU A 239 16.88 -7.75 18.96
C LEU A 239 17.23 -6.77 17.83
N TRP A 240 16.29 -6.49 16.92
CA TRP A 240 16.52 -5.48 15.90
C TRP A 240 16.68 -4.09 16.52
N LEU A 241 17.88 -3.52 16.34
CA LEU A 241 18.27 -2.19 16.77
C LEU A 241 18.78 -1.42 15.55
N THR A 242 17.85 -0.99 14.70
CA THR A 242 18.12 -0.12 13.55
C THR A 242 17.61 1.29 13.91
N PRO A 243 18.39 2.09 14.66
CA PRO A 243 17.91 3.32 15.27
C PRO A 243 17.48 4.37 14.24
N ASN A 244 17.97 4.27 13.01
CA ASN A 244 17.69 5.20 11.92
C ASN A 244 16.51 4.78 11.04
N LEU A 245 15.84 3.67 11.34
CA LEU A 245 14.75 3.15 10.51
C LEU A 245 13.57 4.11 10.50
N THR A 246 13.21 4.59 9.31
CA THR A 246 12.11 5.54 9.08
C THR A 246 10.92 4.87 8.37
N LEU A 247 11.18 3.84 7.55
CA LEU A 247 10.17 3.07 6.84
C LEU A 247 10.43 1.59 7.03
N LEU A 248 9.41 0.89 7.51
CA LEU A 248 9.40 -0.56 7.64
C LEU A 248 8.12 -1.12 7.01
N ASP A 249 8.29 -1.83 5.91
CA ASP A 249 7.20 -2.47 5.19
C ASP A 249 7.46 -3.97 5.03
N PHE A 250 6.63 -4.76 5.68
CA PHE A 250 6.63 -6.22 5.59
C PHE A 250 5.22 -6.75 5.31
N SER A 251 4.37 -5.91 4.71
CA SER A 251 3.02 -6.27 4.30
C SER A 251 2.98 -7.44 3.32
N TRP A 252 1.83 -8.13 3.21
CA TRP A 252 1.63 -9.23 2.25
C TRP A 252 2.69 -10.33 2.38
N ASN A 253 2.82 -10.89 3.58
CA ASN A 253 3.74 -11.98 3.90
C ASN A 253 3.02 -13.04 4.77
N GLN A 254 3.78 -14.01 5.29
CA GLN A 254 3.29 -15.08 6.17
C GLN A 254 3.88 -14.93 7.59
N LEU A 255 4.17 -13.69 8.02
CA LEU A 255 4.77 -13.42 9.33
C LEU A 255 3.76 -13.66 10.46
N THR A 256 4.27 -14.18 11.57
CA THR A 256 3.50 -14.59 12.75
C THR A 256 4.07 -13.96 14.03
N GLY A 257 3.42 -14.21 15.17
CA GLY A 257 3.88 -13.75 16.47
C GLY A 257 3.45 -12.32 16.79
N ALA A 258 3.99 -11.77 17.88
CA ALA A 258 3.60 -10.46 18.40
C ALA A 258 4.48 -9.32 17.86
N LEU A 259 3.92 -8.12 17.84
CA LEU A 259 4.59 -6.89 17.36
C LEU A 259 5.52 -6.22 18.41
N GLY A 260 5.88 -6.92 19.48
CA GLY A 260 6.44 -6.35 20.72
C GLY A 260 7.69 -5.44 20.58
N PHE A 261 8.54 -5.66 19.57
CA PHE A 261 9.84 -4.99 19.43
C PHE A 261 9.82 -3.75 18.55
N ILE A 262 8.70 -3.49 17.86
CA ILE A 262 8.59 -2.38 16.93
C ILE A 262 8.73 -1.03 17.64
N GLY A 263 8.35 -0.97 18.93
CA GLY A 263 8.52 0.22 19.76
C GLY A 263 9.98 0.69 19.89
N ASN A 264 10.98 -0.11 19.51
CA ASN A 264 12.38 0.31 19.55
C ASN A 264 12.79 1.26 18.39
N PHE A 265 11.99 1.35 17.33
CA PHE A 265 12.28 2.17 16.16
C PHE A 265 11.81 3.62 16.36
N SER A 266 12.48 4.36 17.24
CA SER A 266 12.06 5.74 17.60
C SER A 266 11.99 6.74 16.44
N GLN A 267 12.67 6.45 15.32
CA GLN A 267 12.67 7.28 14.11
C GLN A 267 11.60 6.88 13.09
N LEU A 268 10.83 5.82 13.37
CA LEU A 268 9.88 5.24 12.43
C LEU A 268 8.76 6.23 12.13
N ARG A 269 8.52 6.42 10.83
CA ARG A 269 7.47 7.29 10.27
C ARG A 269 6.37 6.45 9.65
N VAL A 270 6.74 5.37 8.97
CA VAL A 270 5.80 4.48 8.29
C VAL A 270 6.02 3.05 8.77
N LEU A 271 4.96 2.45 9.28
CA LEU A 271 4.90 1.04 9.59
C LEU A 271 3.77 0.38 8.80
N SER A 272 4.14 -0.55 7.93
CA SER A 272 3.21 -1.36 7.14
C SER A 272 3.42 -2.85 7.41
N ALA A 273 2.35 -3.48 7.92
CA ALA A 273 2.33 -4.86 8.38
C ALA A 273 1.08 -5.61 7.91
N ASP A 274 0.33 -5.04 6.97
CA ASP A 274 -0.95 -5.58 6.57
C ASP A 274 -0.82 -6.96 5.93
N SER A 275 -1.92 -7.71 5.96
CA SER A 275 -2.03 -8.99 5.24
C SER A 275 -0.93 -9.98 5.65
N ASN A 276 -0.88 -10.26 6.96
CA ASN A 276 0.03 -11.19 7.61
C ASN A 276 -0.74 -12.06 8.63
N ASN A 277 -0.02 -12.84 9.45
CA ASN A 277 -0.57 -13.66 10.53
C ASN A 277 -0.12 -13.18 11.92
N PHE A 278 0.12 -11.88 12.11
CA PHE A 278 0.49 -11.33 13.42
C PHE A 278 -0.62 -11.54 14.43
N ASN A 279 -0.24 -11.84 15.67
CA ASN A 279 -1.15 -12.17 16.76
C ASN A 279 -0.78 -11.44 18.06
N GLY A 280 -1.57 -11.67 19.10
CA GLY A 280 -1.42 -10.95 20.36
C GLY A 280 -1.88 -9.49 20.26
N THR A 281 -1.49 -8.68 21.24
CA THR A 281 -1.95 -7.30 21.35
C THR A 281 -1.07 -6.33 20.59
N ILE A 282 -1.65 -5.22 20.12
CA ILE A 282 -0.85 -4.05 19.73
C ILE A 282 -0.21 -3.48 21.02
N PRO A 283 1.12 -3.47 21.15
CA PRO A 283 1.80 -3.10 22.39
C PRO A 283 1.49 -1.66 22.81
N ALA A 284 1.23 -1.44 24.09
CA ALA A 284 0.98 -0.10 24.63
C ALA A 284 2.19 0.83 24.47
N ASP A 285 3.42 0.28 24.57
CA ASP A 285 4.68 1.02 24.43
C ASP A 285 4.89 1.60 23.01
N PHE A 286 4.08 1.20 22.02
CA PHE A 286 4.01 1.91 20.73
C PHE A 286 3.69 3.40 20.97
N VAL A 287 2.80 3.64 21.92
CA VAL A 287 2.35 4.96 22.34
C VAL A 287 3.34 5.54 23.34
N GLY A 288 4.39 6.16 22.80
CA GLY A 288 5.41 6.86 23.58
C GLY A 288 6.76 6.81 22.89
N ASN A 289 7.13 5.64 22.35
CA ASN A 289 8.42 5.48 21.69
C ASN A 289 8.39 5.87 20.20
N LEU A 290 7.26 5.65 19.51
CA LEU A 290 7.10 5.93 18.07
C LEU A 290 6.64 7.38 17.80
N SER A 291 7.30 8.34 18.45
CA SER A 291 6.88 9.75 18.42
C SER A 291 6.87 10.41 17.03
N ARG A 292 7.55 9.84 16.04
CA ARG A 292 7.61 10.32 14.65
C ARG A 292 6.65 9.60 13.69
N LEU A 293 5.85 8.67 14.19
CA LEU A 293 4.99 7.83 13.36
C LEU A 293 3.88 8.68 12.71
N SER A 294 3.80 8.61 11.39
CA SER A 294 2.79 9.28 10.58
C SER A 294 1.78 8.31 9.96
N SER A 295 2.19 7.07 9.70
CA SER A 295 1.34 6.01 9.15
C SER A 295 1.49 4.70 9.91
N LEU A 296 0.36 4.12 10.31
CA LEU A 296 0.26 2.81 10.95
C LEU A 296 -0.77 1.96 10.21
N THR A 297 -0.31 0.93 9.49
CA THR A 297 -1.18 0.01 8.75
C THR A 297 -0.95 -1.44 9.19
N LEU A 298 -1.93 -2.00 9.92
CA LEU A 298 -1.94 -3.38 10.39
C LEU A 298 -3.15 -4.22 9.91
N PRO A 299 -3.91 -3.88 8.83
CA PRO A 299 -5.13 -4.62 8.54
C PRO A 299 -4.87 -6.07 8.12
N ASN A 300 -5.92 -6.90 8.15
CA ASN A 300 -5.85 -8.30 7.72
C ASN A 300 -4.80 -9.11 8.51
N ASN A 301 -4.88 -9.06 9.84
CA ASN A 301 -4.04 -9.84 10.74
C ASN A 301 -4.91 -10.58 11.78
N THR A 302 -4.28 -11.18 12.79
CA THR A 302 -4.97 -11.84 13.91
C THR A 302 -4.74 -11.12 15.25
N LEU A 303 -4.48 -9.80 15.21
CA LEU A 303 -4.23 -8.98 16.39
C LEU A 303 -5.49 -8.91 17.26
N ASN A 304 -5.33 -8.91 18.58
CA ASN A 304 -6.42 -8.93 19.54
C ASN A 304 -6.19 -7.96 20.71
N GLY A 305 -7.14 -7.93 21.65
CA GLY A 305 -7.09 -7.00 22.78
C GLY A 305 -7.47 -5.58 22.41
N PRO A 306 -7.31 -4.62 23.35
CA PRO A 306 -7.77 -3.25 23.18
C PRO A 306 -6.93 -2.45 22.18
N LEU A 307 -7.56 -1.43 21.59
CA LEU A 307 -6.84 -0.38 20.86
C LEU A 307 -5.85 0.33 21.80
N PRO A 308 -4.60 0.58 21.37
CA PRO A 308 -3.65 1.34 22.17
C PRO A 308 -4.03 2.83 22.23
N PRO A 309 -3.57 3.58 23.25
CA PRO A 309 -3.93 4.99 23.44
C PRO A 309 -3.22 5.95 22.46
N LEU A 310 -3.51 5.88 21.16
CA LEU A 310 -2.79 6.60 20.09
C LEU A 310 -2.82 8.15 20.17
N ALA A 311 -3.56 8.74 21.11
CA ALA A 311 -3.76 10.19 21.25
C ALA A 311 -2.44 10.99 21.41
N ASN A 312 -1.39 10.39 21.95
CA ASN A 312 -0.10 11.06 22.14
C ASN A 312 0.79 11.10 20.88
N LEU A 313 0.42 10.42 19.79
CA LEU A 313 1.19 10.37 18.56
C LEU A 313 0.82 11.57 17.67
N THR A 314 1.48 12.71 17.91
CA THR A 314 1.11 13.98 17.28
C THR A 314 1.37 14.05 15.78
N TYR A 315 2.24 13.19 15.23
CA TYR A 315 2.49 13.13 13.79
C TYR A 315 1.57 12.16 13.06
N LEU A 316 0.77 11.37 13.78
CA LEU A 316 -0.03 10.29 13.21
C LEU A 316 -1.18 10.86 12.38
N GLN A 317 -1.17 10.56 11.08
CA GLN A 317 -2.15 11.03 10.11
C GLN A 317 -3.00 9.89 9.56
N TYR A 318 -2.41 8.69 9.44
CA TYR A 318 -3.05 7.53 8.83
C TYR A 318 -3.03 6.34 9.79
N VAL A 319 -4.22 5.83 10.13
CA VAL A 319 -4.40 4.65 10.97
C VAL A 319 -5.35 3.68 10.28
N ASP A 320 -4.85 2.49 9.95
CA ASP A 320 -5.68 1.38 9.53
C ASP A 320 -5.34 0.14 10.36
N LEU A 321 -6.31 -0.31 11.16
CA LEU A 321 -6.25 -1.50 12.00
C LEU A 321 -7.40 -2.47 11.67
N SER A 322 -8.00 -2.31 10.49
CA SER A 322 -9.21 -3.03 10.11
C SER A 322 -8.99 -4.54 9.96
N ASN A 323 -10.07 -5.32 9.98
CA ASN A 323 -10.04 -6.77 9.78
C ASN A 323 -9.02 -7.50 10.68
N ASN A 324 -9.22 -7.37 12.00
CA ASN A 324 -8.46 -8.01 13.05
C ASN A 324 -9.43 -8.59 14.11
N PHE A 325 -8.91 -9.05 15.25
CA PHE A 325 -9.68 -9.51 16.42
C PHE A 325 -9.65 -8.50 17.58
N LEU A 326 -9.51 -7.20 17.30
CA LEU A 326 -9.42 -6.17 18.34
C LEU A 326 -10.72 -6.07 19.12
N THR A 327 -10.62 -5.88 20.43
CA THR A 327 -11.74 -5.85 21.38
C THR A 327 -11.70 -4.60 22.25
N GLY A 328 -12.66 -4.46 23.18
CA GLY A 328 -12.70 -3.32 24.10
C GLY A 328 -13.28 -2.06 23.47
N ALA A 329 -13.27 -0.98 24.24
CA ALA A 329 -13.87 0.29 23.85
C ALA A 329 -12.95 1.13 22.94
N LEU A 330 -13.57 1.99 22.15
CA LEU A 330 -12.86 3.05 21.43
C LEU A 330 -12.15 3.99 22.42
N PRO A 331 -10.94 4.50 22.09
CA PRO A 331 -10.21 5.41 22.97
C PRO A 331 -10.94 6.74 23.14
N ALA A 332 -10.80 7.36 24.31
CA ALA A 332 -11.49 8.62 24.64
C ALA A 332 -11.07 9.81 23.76
N ALA A 333 -9.87 9.75 23.16
CA ALA A 333 -9.33 10.79 22.29
C ALA A 333 -8.66 10.17 21.06
N LEU A 334 -8.76 10.86 19.92
CA LEU A 334 -8.04 10.56 18.69
C LEU A 334 -6.65 11.23 18.70
N PRO A 335 -5.70 10.74 17.87
CA PRO A 335 -4.49 11.50 17.56
C PRO A 335 -4.87 12.88 16.97
N PRO A 336 -4.19 13.97 17.35
CA PRO A 336 -4.66 15.32 17.04
C PRO A 336 -4.62 15.68 15.55
N ASN A 337 -3.72 15.06 14.77
CA ASN A 337 -3.54 15.32 13.34
C ASN A 337 -4.04 14.18 12.44
N VAL A 338 -4.88 13.28 12.98
CA VAL A 338 -5.40 12.15 12.20
C VAL A 338 -6.30 12.65 11.06
N LEU A 339 -6.08 12.10 9.86
CA LEU A 339 -6.86 12.37 8.66
C LEU A 339 -7.70 11.16 8.25
N TYR A 340 -7.13 9.96 8.43
CA TYR A 340 -7.73 8.68 8.09
C TYR A 340 -7.69 7.75 9.30
N TYR A 341 -8.87 7.30 9.73
CA TYR A 341 -9.00 6.38 10.87
C TYR A 341 -9.94 5.23 10.51
N ASN A 342 -9.36 4.05 10.32
CA ASN A 342 -10.08 2.82 10.03
C ASN A 342 -9.78 1.75 11.08
N VAL A 343 -10.82 1.31 11.79
CA VAL A 343 -10.79 0.18 12.73
C VAL A 343 -11.97 -0.76 12.49
N SER A 344 -12.50 -0.78 11.26
CA SER A 344 -13.63 -1.62 10.87
C SER A 344 -13.29 -3.11 10.90
N GLU A 345 -14.30 -3.98 10.81
CA GLU A 345 -14.10 -5.44 10.78
C GLU A 345 -13.35 -5.97 12.02
N ASN A 346 -13.75 -5.51 13.21
CA ASN A 346 -13.17 -5.93 14.50
C ASN A 346 -14.30 -6.34 15.48
N TYR A 347 -13.98 -6.48 16.77
CA TYR A 347 -14.92 -6.80 17.85
C TYR A 347 -14.97 -5.68 18.89
N LEU A 348 -14.77 -4.44 18.46
CA LEU A 348 -14.81 -3.27 19.33
C LEU A 348 -16.22 -3.08 19.89
N ASN A 349 -16.31 -2.65 21.14
CA ASN A 349 -17.56 -2.51 21.88
C ASN A 349 -17.63 -1.14 22.59
N GLY A 350 -18.60 -0.96 23.48
CA GLY A 350 -18.81 0.31 24.16
C GLY A 350 -19.52 1.33 23.27
N THR A 351 -19.34 2.62 23.55
CA THR A 351 -20.05 3.71 22.87
C THR A 351 -19.12 4.56 22.02
N LEU A 352 -19.68 5.25 21.04
CA LEU A 352 -18.96 6.27 20.28
C LEU A 352 -18.51 7.43 21.20
N PRO A 353 -17.22 7.81 21.23
CA PRO A 353 -16.75 8.86 22.14
C PRO A 353 -17.12 10.26 21.66
N ALA A 354 -17.91 10.99 22.45
CA ALA A 354 -18.22 12.41 22.19
C ALA A 354 -16.96 13.29 22.19
N GLY A 355 -15.95 12.92 22.98
CA GLY A 355 -14.67 13.63 23.12
C GLY A 355 -13.82 13.69 21.84
N TRP A 356 -14.14 12.92 20.80
CA TRP A 356 -13.45 12.99 19.50
C TRP A 356 -13.69 14.31 18.78
N ALA A 357 -14.79 15.01 19.07
CA ALA A 357 -15.01 16.36 18.57
C ALA A 357 -13.98 17.39 19.14
N GLY A 358 -13.31 17.05 20.25
CA GLY A 358 -12.42 17.93 21.00
C GLY A 358 -13.16 19.13 21.61
N ALA A 359 -12.53 19.81 22.57
CA ALA A 359 -13.06 21.08 23.09
C ALA A 359 -12.88 22.26 22.11
N ASN A 360 -11.96 22.14 21.12
CA ASN A 360 -11.46 23.25 20.30
C ASN A 360 -11.39 22.97 18.77
N SER A 361 -12.05 21.93 18.24
CA SER A 361 -12.26 21.71 16.80
C SER A 361 -11.00 21.70 15.88
N SER A 362 -9.82 21.32 16.37
CA SER A 362 -8.58 21.30 15.56
C SER A 362 -8.31 19.98 14.84
N ILE A 363 -9.21 19.00 14.93
CA ILE A 363 -9.02 17.68 14.33
C ILE A 363 -9.47 17.71 12.87
N SER A 364 -8.52 17.39 11.98
CA SER A 364 -8.70 17.39 10.52
C SER A 364 -9.16 16.04 9.97
N LEU A 365 -9.88 15.24 10.76
CA LEU A 365 -10.34 13.90 10.38
C LEU A 365 -11.24 14.00 9.15
N GLN A 366 -10.89 13.30 8.07
CA GLN A 366 -11.61 13.31 6.79
C GLN A 366 -12.32 11.98 6.52
N TYR A 367 -11.72 10.88 6.94
CA TYR A 367 -12.23 9.53 6.72
C TYR A 367 -12.29 8.74 8.03
N LEU A 368 -13.48 8.29 8.38
CA LEU A 368 -13.74 7.46 9.56
C LEU A 368 -14.46 6.19 9.15
N ASP A 369 -13.88 5.03 9.47
CA ASP A 369 -14.52 3.73 9.28
C ASP A 369 -14.46 2.89 10.57
N LEU A 370 -15.65 2.65 11.14
CA LEU A 370 -15.90 1.83 12.32
C LEU A 370 -16.85 0.66 11.99
N ALA A 371 -17.08 0.39 10.71
CA ALA A 371 -18.06 -0.60 10.27
C ALA A 371 -17.78 -2.01 10.80
N ASN A 372 -18.83 -2.83 10.90
CA ASN A 372 -18.74 -4.25 11.28
C ASN A 372 -17.96 -4.46 12.60
N ASN A 373 -18.48 -3.85 13.66
CA ASN A 373 -18.03 -3.99 15.05
C ASN A 373 -19.25 -4.32 15.95
N THR A 374 -19.09 -4.20 17.27
CA THR A 374 -20.17 -4.38 18.26
C THR A 374 -20.46 -3.10 19.05
N ILE A 375 -20.20 -1.94 18.44
CA ILE A 375 -20.36 -0.62 19.07
C ILE A 375 -21.85 -0.35 19.27
N GLN A 376 -22.21 0.24 20.42
CA GLN A 376 -23.58 0.51 20.82
C GLN A 376 -23.78 1.96 21.28
N GLY A 377 -25.00 2.29 21.70
CA GLY A 377 -25.34 3.63 22.17
C GLY A 377 -25.67 4.61 21.04
N PRO A 378 -25.83 5.92 21.34
CA PRO A 378 -26.22 6.93 20.38
C PRO A 378 -25.06 7.42 19.51
N LEU A 379 -25.39 8.00 18.36
CA LEU A 379 -24.50 8.88 17.60
C LEU A 379 -24.25 10.18 18.40
N PRO A 380 -22.99 10.60 18.67
CA PRO A 380 -22.71 11.79 19.47
C PRO A 380 -23.03 13.09 18.72
N PRO A 381 -23.98 13.93 19.19
CA PRO A 381 -24.26 15.22 18.54
C PRO A 381 -23.03 16.15 18.45
N GLU A 382 -22.07 16.00 19.37
CA GLU A 382 -20.82 16.77 19.42
C GLU A 382 -19.97 16.58 18.16
N TRP A 383 -20.08 15.44 17.45
CA TRP A 383 -19.37 15.20 16.20
C TRP A 383 -19.76 16.20 15.10
N ALA A 384 -20.81 16.99 15.28
CA ALA A 384 -21.09 18.18 14.46
C ALA A 384 -19.88 19.15 14.39
N ALA A 385 -18.96 19.13 15.36
CA ALA A 385 -17.74 19.94 15.32
C ALA A 385 -16.64 19.38 14.39
N LEU A 386 -16.77 18.15 13.88
CA LEU A 386 -15.82 17.51 12.95
C LEU A 386 -16.03 18.03 11.52
N GLN A 387 -15.75 19.31 11.31
CA GLN A 387 -16.08 20.03 10.08
C GLN A 387 -15.31 19.58 8.84
N SER A 388 -14.21 18.83 9.00
CA SER A 388 -13.45 18.23 7.90
C SER A 388 -13.91 16.82 7.52
N LEU A 389 -14.81 16.20 8.29
CA LEU A 389 -15.22 14.82 8.05
C LEU A 389 -16.02 14.73 6.75
N SER A 390 -15.53 13.91 5.83
CA SER A 390 -16.10 13.72 4.49
C SER A 390 -16.79 12.37 4.35
N THR A 391 -16.18 11.31 4.87
CA THR A 391 -16.74 9.96 4.83
C THR A 391 -16.81 9.38 6.24
N MET A 392 -17.98 8.87 6.59
CA MET A 392 -18.26 8.23 7.88
C MET A 392 -18.98 6.90 7.67
N SER A 393 -18.32 5.80 8.00
CA SER A 393 -18.87 4.45 7.95
C SER A 393 -19.04 3.88 9.36
N LEU A 394 -20.28 3.66 9.77
CA LEU A 394 -20.67 3.09 11.08
C LEU A 394 -21.62 1.89 10.92
N ASN A 395 -21.79 1.41 9.70
CA ASN A 395 -22.72 0.34 9.37
C ASN A 395 -22.37 -0.98 10.07
N THR A 396 -23.34 -1.88 10.18
CA THR A 396 -23.17 -3.20 10.78
C THR A 396 -22.63 -3.10 12.22
N ASN A 397 -23.35 -2.36 13.07
CA ASN A 397 -23.05 -2.20 14.50
C ASN A 397 -24.36 -2.37 15.31
N ASN A 398 -24.34 -2.04 16.60
CA ASN A 398 -25.52 -2.04 17.47
C ASN A 398 -25.88 -0.61 17.92
N LEU A 399 -25.68 0.39 17.06
CA LEU A 399 -26.02 1.78 17.36
C LEU A 399 -27.52 1.95 17.53
N THR A 400 -27.91 2.82 18.47
CA THR A 400 -29.30 3.01 18.92
C THR A 400 -29.67 4.49 18.89
N HIS A 401 -30.88 4.82 19.36
CA HIS A 401 -31.38 6.19 19.45
C HIS A 401 -31.51 6.86 18.08
N THR A 402 -31.60 8.19 18.04
CA THR A 402 -31.97 8.97 16.87
C THR A 402 -30.77 9.51 16.12
N LEU A 403 -30.97 9.83 14.83
CA LEU A 403 -30.00 10.59 14.03
C LEU A 403 -29.87 12.03 14.57
N PRO A 404 -28.65 12.56 14.84
CA PRO A 404 -28.48 13.92 15.34
C PRO A 404 -28.73 14.99 14.28
N ALA A 405 -29.74 15.85 14.46
CA ALA A 405 -29.99 16.98 13.56
C ALA A 405 -28.77 17.92 13.42
N ALA A 406 -27.93 18.00 14.46
CA ALA A 406 -26.70 18.81 14.46
C ALA A 406 -25.71 18.45 13.33
N TYR A 407 -25.75 17.20 12.83
CA TYR A 407 -24.87 16.79 11.73
C TYR A 407 -25.15 17.55 10.42
N ALA A 408 -26.33 18.18 10.28
CA ALA A 408 -26.62 19.08 9.17
C ALA A 408 -25.63 20.27 9.04
N SER A 409 -24.89 20.59 10.11
CA SER A 409 -23.86 21.63 10.10
C SER A 409 -22.49 21.16 9.59
N MET A 410 -22.31 19.87 9.29
CA MET A 410 -21.05 19.30 8.85
C MET A 410 -20.90 19.46 7.34
N GLY A 411 -20.47 20.65 6.90
CA GLY A 411 -20.47 21.04 5.48
C GLY A 411 -19.60 20.18 4.55
N SER A 412 -18.62 19.45 5.10
CA SER A 412 -17.74 18.58 4.32
C SER A 412 -18.26 17.16 4.11
N LEU A 413 -19.35 16.75 4.79
CA LEU A 413 -19.88 15.38 4.68
C LEU A 413 -20.35 15.08 3.26
N GLN A 414 -19.83 13.99 2.71
CA GLN A 414 -20.17 13.48 1.38
C GLN A 414 -20.79 12.08 1.46
N ARG A 415 -20.27 11.20 2.33
CA ARG A 415 -20.73 9.81 2.41
C ARG A 415 -20.97 9.41 3.86
N VAL A 416 -22.18 8.91 4.13
CA VAL A 416 -22.62 8.50 5.47
C VAL A 416 -23.25 7.12 5.38
N TYR A 417 -22.58 6.12 5.94
CA TYR A 417 -23.05 4.72 5.98
C TYR A 417 -23.43 4.33 7.42
N LEU A 418 -24.71 4.07 7.64
CA LEU A 418 -25.34 3.79 8.93
C LEU A 418 -26.16 2.50 8.90
N PHE A 419 -26.17 1.78 7.78
CA PHE A 419 -27.03 0.62 7.58
C PHE A 419 -26.75 -0.54 8.55
N SER A 420 -27.72 -1.43 8.72
CA SER A 420 -27.63 -2.58 9.62
C SER A 420 -27.24 -2.18 11.04
N ASN A 421 -28.07 -1.34 11.65
CA ASN A 421 -27.97 -0.87 13.03
C ASN A 421 -29.35 -0.93 13.72
N ASN A 422 -29.44 -0.43 14.95
CA ASN A 422 -30.67 -0.35 15.73
C ASN A 422 -31.17 1.11 15.90
N LEU A 423 -30.93 1.97 14.90
CA LEU A 423 -31.31 3.39 14.94
C LEU A 423 -32.84 3.55 14.88
N THR A 424 -33.35 4.53 15.61
CA THR A 424 -34.78 4.82 15.82
C THR A 424 -35.09 6.29 15.55
N GLY A 425 -36.33 6.72 15.75
CA GLY A 425 -36.75 8.11 15.51
C GLY A 425 -36.96 8.41 14.03
N THR A 426 -36.89 9.67 13.65
CA THR A 426 -37.17 10.13 12.28
C THR A 426 -35.89 10.55 11.56
N LEU A 427 -35.95 10.63 10.23
CA LEU A 427 -34.91 11.31 9.44
C LEU A 427 -34.96 12.83 9.74
N PRO A 428 -33.84 13.49 10.11
CA PRO A 428 -33.82 14.92 10.44
C PRO A 428 -34.07 15.80 9.19
N PRO A 429 -35.12 16.64 9.15
CA PRO A 429 -35.36 17.54 8.02
C PRO A 429 -34.16 18.46 7.69
N GLU A 430 -33.35 18.79 8.69
CA GLU A 430 -32.17 19.64 8.59
C GLU A 430 -31.09 19.06 7.67
N TYR A 431 -31.06 17.74 7.46
CA TYR A 431 -30.08 17.10 6.56
C TYR A 431 -30.22 17.59 5.11
N ALA A 432 -31.35 18.19 4.72
CA ALA A 432 -31.49 18.91 3.46
C ALA A 432 -30.37 19.95 3.23
N ASN A 433 -29.81 20.51 4.31
CA ASN A 433 -28.74 21.51 4.26
C ASN A 433 -27.34 20.91 4.01
N LEU A 434 -27.20 19.59 3.93
CA LEU A 434 -25.93 18.93 3.60
C LEU A 434 -25.67 19.04 2.09
N THR A 435 -25.21 20.22 1.67
CA THR A 435 -24.97 20.56 0.27
C THR A 435 -23.94 19.67 -0.41
N GLY A 436 -22.95 19.18 0.35
CA GLY A 436 -21.90 18.29 -0.14
C GLY A 436 -22.26 16.81 -0.22
N LEU A 437 -23.41 16.39 0.34
CA LEU A 437 -23.76 14.98 0.46
C LEU A 437 -23.91 14.32 -0.90
N VAL A 438 -23.41 13.09 -1.02
CA VAL A 438 -23.46 12.27 -2.23
C VAL A 438 -24.12 10.94 -1.92
N ASP A 439 -23.88 10.39 -0.73
CA ASP A 439 -24.40 9.09 -0.34
C ASP A 439 -24.83 9.10 1.14
N LEU A 440 -26.10 8.75 1.38
CA LEU A 440 -26.66 8.52 2.71
C LEU A 440 -27.33 7.16 2.73
N ASP A 441 -26.65 6.21 3.35
CA ASP A 441 -27.19 4.88 3.54
C ASP A 441 -27.58 4.65 5.01
N ALA A 442 -28.88 4.57 5.27
CA ALA A 442 -29.46 4.23 6.56
C ALA A 442 -30.46 3.07 6.44
N HIS A 443 -30.28 2.17 5.45
CA HIS A 443 -31.14 1.00 5.31
C HIS A 443 -30.99 0.01 6.48
N ASP A 444 -31.91 -0.92 6.63
CA ASP A 444 -31.85 -1.97 7.68
C ASP A 444 -31.66 -1.38 9.10
N ASN A 445 -32.65 -0.59 9.51
CA ASN A 445 -32.72 0.09 10.81
C ASN A 445 -34.18 0.13 11.30
N PHE A 446 -34.47 0.86 12.39
CA PHE A 446 -35.81 1.02 12.95
C PHE A 446 -36.33 2.46 12.84
N LEU A 447 -35.91 3.21 11.82
CA LEU A 447 -36.36 4.57 11.57
C LEU A 447 -37.87 4.60 11.27
N THR A 448 -38.55 5.62 11.76
CA THR A 448 -40.01 5.83 11.75
C THR A 448 -40.35 7.20 11.16
N GLY A 449 -41.65 7.51 11.06
CA GLY A 449 -42.11 8.78 10.49
C GLY A 449 -42.11 8.78 8.96
N THR A 450 -42.12 9.96 8.35
CA THR A 450 -42.16 10.14 6.89
C THR A 450 -40.82 10.61 6.35
N LEU A 451 -40.61 10.49 5.04
CA LEU A 451 -39.50 11.20 4.38
C LEU A 451 -39.75 12.72 4.50
N PRO A 452 -38.78 13.51 4.99
CA PRO A 452 -38.95 14.95 5.15
C PRO A 452 -39.22 15.64 3.80
N ALA A 453 -40.25 16.50 3.73
CA ALA A 453 -40.54 17.26 2.51
C ALA A 453 -39.39 18.19 2.10
N ALA A 454 -38.59 18.65 3.08
CA ALA A 454 -37.40 19.46 2.85
C ALA A 454 -36.39 18.79 1.90
N TYR A 455 -36.32 17.46 1.88
CA TYR A 455 -35.39 16.68 1.06
C TYR A 455 -35.71 16.75 -0.44
N PHE A 456 -36.92 17.16 -0.81
CA PHE A 456 -37.41 17.16 -2.20
C PHE A 456 -37.52 18.57 -2.78
N THR A 457 -36.73 19.50 -2.25
CA THR A 457 -36.65 20.88 -2.76
C THR A 457 -35.43 21.04 -3.67
N PRO A 458 -35.45 21.95 -4.66
CA PRO A 458 -34.30 22.18 -5.54
C PRO A 458 -33.04 22.68 -4.83
N THR A 459 -33.19 23.20 -3.60
CA THR A 459 -32.10 23.71 -2.77
C THR A 459 -31.57 22.68 -1.77
N ALA A 460 -32.25 21.55 -1.59
CA ALA A 460 -31.79 20.47 -0.75
C ALA A 460 -30.71 19.67 -1.47
N PHE A 461 -29.67 19.23 -0.74
CA PHE A 461 -28.62 18.38 -1.28
C PHE A 461 -28.09 18.84 -2.65
N THR A 462 -27.37 19.96 -2.72
CA THR A 462 -26.96 20.55 -4.01
C THR A 462 -26.16 19.62 -4.94
N ASN A 463 -25.64 18.50 -4.43
CA ASN A 463 -25.07 17.40 -5.19
C ASN A 463 -26.10 16.27 -5.44
N ASN A 464 -25.97 15.57 -6.57
CA ASN A 464 -26.74 14.34 -6.81
C ASN A 464 -26.53 13.35 -5.66
N THR A 465 -27.56 13.16 -4.83
CA THR A 465 -27.48 12.41 -3.59
C THR A 465 -28.23 11.10 -3.73
N PHE A 466 -27.57 10.01 -3.39
CA PHE A 466 -28.19 8.70 -3.23
C PHE A 466 -28.59 8.51 -1.78
N MET A 467 -29.83 8.08 -1.59
CA MET A 467 -30.37 7.78 -0.27
C MET A 467 -30.94 6.37 -0.23
N GLU A 468 -30.40 5.56 0.67
CA GLU A 468 -30.83 4.19 0.92
C GLU A 468 -31.47 4.11 2.31
N VAL A 469 -32.78 3.88 2.36
CA VAL A 469 -33.57 3.87 3.62
C VAL A 469 -34.57 2.73 3.66
N TYR A 470 -34.42 1.74 2.77
CA TYR A 470 -35.26 0.54 2.75
C TYR A 470 -35.04 -0.30 4.02
N THR A 471 -35.93 -1.26 4.29
CA THR A 471 -35.87 -2.08 5.52
C THR A 471 -35.84 -1.22 6.79
N ASN A 472 -36.78 -0.27 6.86
CA ASN A 472 -37.06 0.57 8.03
C ASN A 472 -38.58 0.55 8.33
N LYS A 473 -39.01 1.29 9.36
CA LYS A 473 -40.42 1.48 9.75
C LYS A 473 -41.02 2.82 9.26
N LEU A 474 -40.50 3.35 8.15
CA LEU A 474 -40.98 4.59 7.55
C LEU A 474 -42.40 4.43 6.99
N THR A 475 -43.19 5.50 7.05
CA THR A 475 -44.61 5.56 6.66
C THR A 475 -44.89 6.83 5.83
N GLY A 476 -46.12 6.99 5.31
CA GLY A 476 -46.56 8.19 4.59
C GLY A 476 -46.58 8.02 3.08
N GLN A 477 -46.73 9.14 2.36
CA GLN A 477 -46.55 9.18 0.91
C GLN A 477 -45.24 9.87 0.58
N LEU A 478 -44.66 9.53 -0.56
CA LEU A 478 -43.53 10.28 -1.09
C LEU A 478 -43.98 11.71 -1.42
N PRO A 479 -43.25 12.73 -0.95
CA PRO A 479 -43.52 14.10 -1.34
C PRO A 479 -43.46 14.28 -2.86
N PRO A 480 -44.20 15.25 -3.43
CA PRO A 480 -44.10 15.58 -4.86
C PRO A 480 -42.66 15.93 -5.21
N ILE A 481 -42.11 15.27 -6.21
CA ILE A 481 -40.73 15.47 -6.66
C ILE A 481 -40.72 16.62 -7.67
N THR A 482 -39.96 17.68 -7.39
CA THR A 482 -39.73 18.73 -8.38
C THR A 482 -38.81 18.21 -9.49
N PRO A 483 -38.97 18.64 -10.76
CA PRO A 483 -38.11 18.23 -11.85
C PRO A 483 -36.61 18.48 -11.61
N ASP A 484 -36.23 19.41 -10.73
CA ASP A 484 -34.82 19.69 -10.43
C ASP A 484 -34.36 19.10 -9.08
N CYS A 485 -35.06 18.08 -8.56
CA CYS A 485 -34.70 17.44 -7.30
C CYS A 485 -33.43 16.60 -7.45
N PRO A 486 -32.33 16.92 -6.73
CA PRO A 486 -31.05 16.20 -6.84
C PRO A 486 -31.03 14.87 -6.07
N LEU A 487 -32.11 14.52 -5.36
CA LEU A 487 -32.20 13.32 -4.54
C LEU A 487 -32.69 12.09 -5.32
N CYS A 488 -31.98 10.98 -5.14
CA CYS A 488 -32.31 9.65 -5.66
C CYS A 488 -32.53 8.68 -4.49
N VAL A 489 -33.78 8.29 -4.22
CA VAL A 489 -34.12 7.35 -3.14
C VAL A 489 -34.24 5.93 -3.69
N ARG A 490 -33.35 5.01 -3.31
CA ARG A 490 -33.35 3.62 -3.82
C ARG A 490 -34.32 2.72 -3.06
N ARG A 491 -34.86 1.72 -3.77
CA ARG A 491 -35.71 0.64 -3.26
C ARG A 491 -35.00 -0.70 -3.40
N GLN A 492 -35.23 -1.64 -2.47
CA GLN A 492 -34.82 -3.03 -2.63
C GLN A 492 -35.71 -3.74 -3.65
N ASN A 493 -35.13 -4.63 -4.46
CA ASN A 493 -35.78 -5.31 -5.59
C ASN A 493 -36.58 -6.56 -5.19
N THR A 494 -37.05 -6.64 -3.95
CA THR A 494 -37.87 -7.76 -3.45
C THR A 494 -39.32 -7.30 -3.32
N THR A 495 -40.24 -8.17 -3.71
CA THR A 495 -41.71 -8.01 -3.60
C THR A 495 -42.23 -7.79 -2.17
N ASP A 496 -41.32 -7.71 -1.20
CA ASP A 496 -41.60 -7.62 0.21
C ASP A 496 -41.02 -6.30 0.73
N GLY A 497 -41.84 -5.26 0.63
CA GLY A 497 -41.92 -4.24 1.68
C GLY A 497 -40.94 -3.07 1.62
N PHE A 498 -41.41 -1.95 1.06
CA PHE A 498 -41.48 -0.78 1.94
C PHE A 498 -42.20 -1.22 3.22
N GLY A 499 -41.75 -0.78 4.41
CA GLY A 499 -42.58 -0.90 5.61
C GLY A 499 -44.03 -0.57 5.23
N SER A 500 -44.96 -1.41 5.65
CA SER A 500 -46.36 -1.48 5.20
C SER A 500 -47.19 -0.19 5.27
N GLY A 501 -46.58 0.96 5.56
CA GLY A 501 -47.17 2.29 5.59
C GLY A 501 -46.61 3.33 4.60
N LEU A 502 -45.62 3.04 3.74
CA LEU A 502 -45.22 3.97 2.67
C LEU A 502 -46.00 3.67 1.38
N THR A 503 -47.01 4.49 1.06
CA THR A 503 -47.78 4.36 -0.19
C THR A 503 -47.10 5.15 -1.30
N VAL A 504 -46.64 4.44 -2.33
CA VAL A 504 -46.04 5.05 -3.51
C VAL A 504 -47.10 5.22 -4.59
N GLN A 505 -47.21 6.42 -5.19
CA GLN A 505 -47.97 6.57 -6.43
C GLN A 505 -47.37 5.68 -7.54
N PRO A 506 -48.21 5.10 -8.42
CA PRO A 506 -47.74 4.21 -9.47
C PRO A 506 -47.06 5.03 -10.59
N MET A 507 -45.74 4.90 -10.73
CA MET A 507 -45.04 5.24 -11.98
C MET A 507 -43.96 4.19 -12.28
N ARG A 508 -43.66 4.07 -13.58
CA ARG A 508 -43.08 2.93 -14.31
C ARG A 508 -41.83 2.29 -13.67
N ALA A 509 -41.75 0.98 -13.87
CA ALA A 509 -40.80 0.04 -13.29
C ALA A 509 -39.31 0.40 -13.48
N GLY A 510 -38.52 0.18 -12.41
CA GLY A 510 -37.07 -0.07 -12.46
C GLY A 510 -36.21 0.92 -11.68
N PHE A 511 -35.78 0.51 -10.48
CA PHE A 511 -34.63 1.02 -9.71
C PHE A 511 -34.64 2.50 -9.27
N GLY A 512 -35.20 2.73 -8.07
CA GLY A 512 -35.12 4.01 -7.36
C GLY A 512 -36.14 5.06 -7.81
N ILE A 513 -36.32 6.07 -6.97
CA ILE A 513 -37.14 7.24 -7.24
C ILE A 513 -36.16 8.41 -7.34
N CYS A 514 -35.85 8.81 -8.56
CA CYS A 514 -34.89 9.86 -8.87
C CYS A 514 -35.61 11.08 -9.45
N GLY A 515 -35.10 12.28 -9.19
CA GLY A 515 -35.28 13.38 -10.15
C GLY A 515 -34.68 13.01 -11.51
N PRO A 516 -35.03 13.71 -12.61
CA PRO A 516 -34.47 13.47 -13.93
C PRO A 516 -32.93 13.56 -13.89
N ILE A 517 -32.28 12.45 -14.24
CA ILE A 517 -30.83 12.33 -14.31
C ILE A 517 -30.35 13.08 -15.57
N PRO A 518 -29.30 13.91 -15.51
CA PRO A 518 -28.72 14.55 -16.69
C PRO A 518 -28.35 13.52 -17.76
N ALA A 519 -28.62 13.83 -19.04
CA ALA A 519 -28.37 12.92 -20.15
C ALA A 519 -26.89 12.48 -20.19
N GLY A 520 -26.62 11.18 -20.04
CA GLY A 520 -25.28 10.58 -20.13
C GLY A 520 -24.78 9.85 -18.88
N LEU A 521 -25.51 9.89 -17.74
CA LEU A 521 -25.13 9.21 -16.49
C LEU A 521 -26.07 8.04 -16.18
N SER A 522 -25.53 6.85 -15.89
CA SER A 522 -26.30 5.71 -15.36
C SER A 522 -26.26 5.69 -13.83
N VAL A 523 -27.28 5.11 -13.18
CA VAL A 523 -27.36 4.99 -11.71
C VAL A 523 -26.19 4.18 -11.13
N ASP A 524 -25.58 3.29 -11.92
CA ASP A 524 -24.42 2.48 -11.53
C ASP A 524 -23.08 3.17 -11.87
N GLY A 525 -23.03 4.01 -12.91
CA GLY A 525 -21.83 4.80 -13.27
C GLY A 525 -21.49 5.90 -12.26
N ILE A 526 -22.42 6.28 -11.38
CA ILE A 526 -22.16 7.22 -10.27
C ILE A 526 -21.61 6.48 -9.03
N ARG A 527 -21.97 5.19 -8.83
CA ARG A 527 -21.36 4.33 -7.80
C ARG A 527 -19.91 3.98 -8.12
N ASP A 528 -19.61 3.75 -9.40
CA ASP A 528 -18.25 3.38 -9.85
C ASP A 528 -17.27 4.55 -9.93
N ASN A 529 -17.69 5.76 -9.55
CA ASN A 529 -16.77 6.73 -8.99
C ASN A 529 -16.42 6.33 -7.54
N SER A 530 -15.78 5.16 -7.42
CA SER A 530 -14.49 5.03 -6.72
C SER A 530 -13.47 5.98 -7.36
N ALA A 531 -13.85 7.25 -7.53
CA ALA A 531 -12.90 8.32 -7.64
C ALA A 531 -12.17 8.23 -6.31
N THR A 532 -11.01 7.58 -6.33
CA THR A 532 -9.80 8.29 -6.01
C THR A 532 -10.16 9.56 -5.23
N LEU A 533 -10.29 9.38 -3.91
CA LEU A 533 -9.36 10.12 -3.10
C LEU A 533 -8.03 9.86 -3.81
N GLN A 534 -7.63 10.76 -4.72
CA GLN A 534 -6.24 11.10 -4.83
C GLN A 534 -5.83 11.11 -3.37
N GLN A 535 -5.02 10.11 -3.02
CA GLN A 535 -4.50 10.04 -1.68
C GLN A 535 -4.14 11.48 -1.30
N PRO A 536 -4.45 11.97 -0.11
CA PRO A 536 -3.75 13.14 0.37
C PRO A 536 -2.27 12.73 0.60
N ARG A 537 -1.56 12.36 -0.48
CA ARG A 537 -0.11 12.23 -0.62
C ARG A 537 0.55 13.59 -0.66
N GLN A 538 -0.24 14.65 -0.78
CA GLN A 538 0.20 16.01 -0.57
C GLN A 538 -0.33 16.49 0.77
N LEU A 539 0.42 16.22 1.84
CA LEU A 539 0.61 17.07 3.02
C LEU A 539 1.61 16.41 4.00
N VAL A 540 2.73 15.91 3.47
CA VAL A 540 3.95 15.63 4.26
C VAL A 540 5.07 16.49 3.69
N ASN A 541 4.95 17.81 3.86
CA ASN A 541 6.09 18.70 3.65
C ASN A 541 7.03 18.61 4.86
N SER A 542 8.04 17.75 4.76
CA SER A 542 9.44 18.04 5.10
C SER A 542 10.33 16.81 4.86
N ASN A 543 11.19 16.93 3.85
CA ASN A 543 12.25 16.02 3.34
C ASN A 543 11.82 15.10 2.18
N GLN A 544 11.97 15.63 0.96
CA GLN A 544 11.36 15.19 -0.30
C GLN A 544 12.26 14.30 -1.18
N ALA A 545 13.23 13.56 -0.62
CA ALA A 545 14.06 12.64 -1.42
C ALA A 545 13.61 11.17 -1.29
N ASP A 546 13.20 10.73 -0.09
CA ASP A 546 12.86 9.32 0.16
C ASP A 546 11.38 8.99 -0.10
N TYR A 547 10.52 10.02 -0.10
CA TYR A 547 9.06 9.88 -0.25
C TYR A 547 8.65 9.66 -1.71
N GLU A 548 9.30 10.33 -2.69
CA GLU A 548 8.92 10.21 -4.11
C GLU A 548 9.20 8.82 -4.71
N LEU A 549 10.19 8.08 -4.17
CA LEU A 549 10.51 6.69 -4.57
C LEU A 549 9.59 5.63 -3.93
N TYR A 550 9.00 5.88 -2.76
CA TYR A 550 8.01 4.98 -2.15
C TYR A 550 6.60 5.19 -2.73
N LEU A 551 6.32 6.40 -3.21
CA LEU A 551 5.05 6.71 -3.85
C LEU A 551 4.93 6.11 -5.26
N SER A 552 6.01 6.00 -6.03
CA SER A 552 5.96 5.32 -7.33
C SER A 552 5.65 3.81 -7.22
N SER A 553 6.06 3.14 -6.14
CA SER A 553 5.82 1.70 -5.93
C SER A 553 4.40 1.38 -5.43
N LEU A 554 3.77 2.26 -4.63
CA LEU A 554 2.38 2.07 -4.18
C LEU A 554 1.33 2.32 -5.28
N SER A 555 1.64 3.05 -6.36
CA SER A 555 0.71 3.25 -7.47
C SER A 555 0.62 2.05 -8.43
N ALA A 556 1.53 1.08 -8.34
CA ALA A 556 1.57 -0.07 -9.24
C ALA A 556 0.81 -1.31 -8.73
N SER A 557 0.41 -1.36 -7.45
CA SER A 557 -0.27 -2.54 -6.85
C SER A 557 -1.81 -2.47 -6.84
N CYS A 558 -2.42 -1.44 -7.44
CA CYS A 558 -3.88 -1.27 -7.49
C CYS A 558 -4.40 -0.77 -8.86
N GLN A 559 -3.89 -1.29 -9.98
CA GLN A 559 -4.55 -1.18 -11.29
C GLN A 559 -4.76 -2.56 -11.93
N GLY A 560 -5.84 -3.22 -11.51
CA GLY A 560 -6.42 -4.33 -12.24
C GLY A 560 -7.27 -3.83 -13.41
N SER A 561 -6.80 -4.11 -14.63
CA SER A 561 -7.58 -4.31 -15.86
C SER A 561 -8.73 -3.33 -16.19
N GLY A 562 -8.40 -2.22 -16.86
CA GLY A 562 -9.32 -1.49 -17.74
C GLY A 562 -8.89 -1.66 -19.19
N GLY A 563 -9.56 -2.55 -19.93
CA GLY A 563 -9.23 -2.86 -21.32
C GLY A 563 -9.65 -1.74 -22.29
N ALA A 564 -8.71 -1.29 -23.12
CA ALA A 564 -9.00 -0.59 -24.36
C ALA A 564 -8.90 -1.57 -25.53
N SER A 565 -9.94 -1.57 -26.35
CA SER A 565 -10.16 -2.42 -27.53
C SER A 565 -9.12 -2.21 -28.64
N GLY A 566 -8.49 -3.31 -29.08
CA GLY A 566 -7.72 -3.39 -30.33
C GLY A 566 -7.31 -4.84 -30.60
N GLN A 567 -7.74 -5.42 -31.71
CA GLN A 567 -7.57 -6.84 -32.04
C GLN A 567 -6.11 -7.31 -32.14
N PRO A 568 -5.79 -8.57 -31.76
CA PRO A 568 -4.52 -9.21 -32.07
C PRO A 568 -4.62 -10.15 -33.29
N GLN A 569 -3.64 -10.08 -34.18
CA GLN A 569 -3.33 -11.19 -35.10
C GLN A 569 -2.35 -12.17 -34.45
N SER A 570 -2.61 -13.44 -34.79
CA SER A 570 -2.06 -14.72 -34.34
C SER A 570 -0.55 -14.88 -34.20
N ALA A 571 -0.11 -15.45 -33.06
CA ALA A 571 0.75 -16.65 -32.98
C ALA A 571 0.92 -17.11 -31.52
N GLY A 572 0.61 -18.38 -31.20
CA GLY A 572 0.95 -18.96 -29.87
C GLY A 572 -0.02 -19.97 -29.24
N HIS A 573 -0.73 -20.79 -30.03
CA HIS A 573 -1.83 -21.65 -29.54
C HIS A 573 -1.45 -22.96 -28.79
N ARG A 574 -0.23 -23.11 -28.26
CA ARG A 574 0.16 -24.32 -27.50
C ARG A 574 0.82 -24.10 -26.13
N ALA A 575 1.21 -22.88 -25.76
CA ALA A 575 1.69 -22.57 -24.41
C ALA A 575 0.58 -22.04 -23.46
N GLY A 576 -0.49 -21.47 -24.01
CA GLY A 576 -1.60 -20.88 -23.22
C GLY A 576 -2.50 -21.88 -22.50
N VAL A 577 -2.56 -23.14 -22.94
CA VAL A 577 -3.44 -24.15 -22.33
C VAL A 577 -2.85 -24.68 -21.00
N VAL A 578 -1.52 -24.78 -20.87
CA VAL A 578 -0.87 -25.27 -19.64
C VAL A 578 -0.84 -24.18 -18.56
N ILE A 579 -0.55 -22.93 -18.93
CA ILE A 579 -0.59 -21.78 -18.02
C ILE A 579 -2.04 -21.48 -17.60
N GLY A 580 -3.00 -21.59 -18.52
CA GLY A 580 -4.43 -21.41 -18.22
C GLY A 580 -4.97 -22.42 -17.21
N VAL A 581 -4.54 -23.70 -17.28
CA VAL A 581 -4.94 -24.73 -16.29
C VAL A 581 -4.30 -24.49 -14.93
N ILE A 582 -3.04 -24.05 -14.86
CA ILE A 582 -2.36 -23.75 -13.59
C ILE A 582 -2.98 -22.53 -12.89
N VAL A 583 -3.27 -21.46 -13.63
CA VAL A 583 -3.94 -20.26 -13.10
C VAL A 583 -5.37 -20.57 -12.66
N LEU A 584 -6.10 -21.41 -13.42
CA LEU A 584 -7.46 -21.82 -13.05
C LEU A 584 -7.46 -22.69 -11.79
N VAL A 585 -6.52 -23.63 -11.65
CA VAL A 585 -6.38 -24.47 -10.45
C VAL A 585 -5.97 -23.62 -9.24
N ALA A 586 -5.04 -22.67 -9.38
CA ALA A 586 -4.66 -21.75 -8.30
C ALA A 586 -5.84 -20.85 -7.87
N ALA A 587 -6.63 -20.34 -8.82
CA ALA A 587 -7.83 -19.56 -8.53
C ALA A 587 -8.91 -20.39 -7.82
N ILE A 588 -9.12 -21.65 -8.23
CA ILE A 588 -10.07 -22.57 -7.59
C ILE A 588 -9.60 -22.92 -6.17
N VAL A 589 -8.30 -23.17 -5.96
CA VAL A 589 -7.74 -23.43 -4.62
C VAL A 589 -7.86 -22.20 -3.73
N GLY A 590 -7.62 -20.99 -4.26
CA GLY A 590 -7.81 -19.72 -3.54
C GLY A 590 -9.27 -19.47 -3.16
N LEU A 591 -10.21 -19.72 -4.07
CA LEU A 591 -11.65 -19.60 -3.82
C LEU A 591 -12.15 -20.65 -2.82
N LEU A 592 -11.61 -21.87 -2.86
CA LEU A 592 -11.92 -22.91 -1.86
C LEU A 592 -11.34 -22.57 -0.49
N ALA A 593 -10.14 -22.00 -0.41
CA ALA A 593 -9.56 -21.53 0.84
C ALA A 593 -10.36 -20.36 1.44
N LEU A 594 -10.78 -19.40 0.61
CA LEU A 594 -11.66 -18.31 1.01
C LEU A 594 -13.04 -18.82 1.45
N ALA A 595 -13.63 -19.77 0.72
CA ALA A 595 -14.89 -20.39 1.08
C ALA A 595 -14.81 -21.16 2.40
N VAL A 596 -13.72 -21.90 2.64
CA VAL A 596 -13.47 -22.60 3.91
C VAL A 596 -13.25 -21.60 5.06
N PHE A 597 -12.50 -20.51 4.83
CA PHE A 597 -12.32 -19.44 5.81
C PHE A 597 -13.65 -18.77 6.18
N LEU A 598 -14.47 -18.44 5.19
CA LEU A 598 -15.82 -17.88 5.38
C LEU A 598 -16.77 -18.89 6.07
N LEU A 599 -16.68 -20.19 5.75
CA LEU A 599 -17.48 -21.24 6.41
C LEU A 599 -17.06 -21.44 7.86
N VAL A 600 -15.76 -21.39 8.17
CA VAL A 600 -15.24 -21.46 9.54
C VAL A 600 -15.64 -20.19 10.32
N ARG A 601 -15.60 -19.01 9.69
CA ARG A 601 -16.05 -17.72 10.26
C ARG A 601 -17.57 -17.73 10.52
N TRP A 602 -18.37 -18.25 9.59
CA TRP A 602 -19.82 -18.38 9.75
C TRP A 602 -20.21 -19.40 10.84
N ARG A 603 -19.58 -20.59 10.85
CA ARG A 603 -19.80 -21.60 11.90
C ARG A 603 -19.40 -21.10 13.29
N ARG A 604 -18.35 -20.27 13.40
CA ARG A 604 -17.92 -19.69 14.68
C ARG A 604 -18.80 -18.50 15.12
N ARG A 605 -19.32 -17.68 14.20
CA ARG A 605 -20.39 -16.69 14.51
C ARG A 605 -21.68 -17.38 15.00
N ALA A 606 -22.07 -18.49 14.39
CA ALA A 606 -23.24 -19.26 14.81
C ALA A 606 -23.08 -19.93 16.20
N SER A 607 -21.85 -20.24 16.59
CA SER A 607 -21.51 -20.79 17.93
C SER A 607 -21.72 -19.78 19.05
N VAL A 608 -21.32 -18.52 18.83
CA VAL A 608 -21.50 -17.41 19.79
C VAL A 608 -22.98 -17.04 19.93
N PHE A 609 -23.77 -17.11 18.86
CA PHE A 609 -25.22 -16.90 18.91
C PHE A 609 -25.99 -18.01 19.64
N ARG A 610 -25.48 -19.24 19.71
CA ARG A 610 -26.14 -20.34 20.45
C ARG A 610 -25.99 -20.24 21.97
N HIS A 611 -25.03 -19.47 22.49
CA HIS A 611 -24.84 -19.30 23.93
C HIS A 611 -25.69 -18.16 24.53
N ASN A 612 -26.41 -17.39 23.71
CA ASN A 612 -27.25 -16.26 24.15
C ASN A 612 -28.76 -16.44 23.91
N ARG A 613 -29.25 -17.67 23.68
CA ARG A 613 -30.70 -17.93 23.74
C ARG A 613 -31.08 -18.53 25.08
N PHE A 614 -31.71 -17.70 25.91
CA PHE A 614 -32.63 -18.13 26.96
C PHE A 614 -33.67 -19.09 26.38
N THR A 615 -33.77 -20.29 26.95
CA THR A 615 -34.94 -21.17 26.79
C THR A 615 -36.00 -20.76 27.83
N PRO A 616 -37.26 -20.55 27.45
CA PRO A 616 -38.35 -20.34 28.40
C PRO A 616 -39.02 -21.68 28.71
N GLU A 617 -38.49 -22.42 29.66
CA GLU A 617 -39.25 -23.45 30.38
C GLU A 617 -38.85 -23.38 31.86
N GLU A 618 -39.84 -23.60 32.74
CA GLU A 618 -39.78 -23.66 34.21
C GLU A 618 -40.13 -22.37 34.97
N GLU A 619 -41.39 -21.94 34.81
CA GLU A 619 -42.16 -21.34 35.90
C GLU A 619 -43.24 -22.35 36.36
N LYS A 620 -42.90 -23.18 37.36
CA LYS A 620 -43.85 -23.84 38.30
C LYS A 620 -43.08 -24.66 39.36
N ALA A 621 -42.77 -24.03 40.49
CA ALA A 621 -42.99 -24.55 41.85
C ALA A 621 -42.22 -23.72 42.90
N SER A 622 -42.90 -22.68 43.37
CA SER A 622 -43.10 -22.28 44.77
C SER A 622 -42.39 -23.03 45.92
N PHE A 623 -41.89 -22.20 46.87
CA PHE A 623 -41.80 -22.38 48.34
C PHE A 623 -40.62 -23.17 48.96
N GLU A 624 -39.65 -22.48 49.58
CA GLU A 624 -39.54 -22.30 51.05
C GLU A 624 -38.31 -21.44 51.47
N MET A 625 -38.45 -20.70 52.57
CA MET A 625 -37.48 -19.78 53.17
C MET A 625 -36.39 -20.48 54.02
N PRO A 626 -35.20 -19.86 54.23
CA PRO A 626 -34.17 -20.25 55.22
C PRO A 626 -34.55 -19.70 56.63
N PRO A 627 -33.87 -19.98 57.79
CA PRO A 627 -32.40 -20.09 57.96
C PRO A 627 -31.89 -20.98 59.14
N THR A 628 -30.56 -21.09 59.34
CA THR A 628 -29.87 -20.92 60.65
C THR A 628 -28.32 -21.11 60.58
N SER A 629 -27.61 -20.03 60.94
CA SER A 629 -26.37 -19.86 61.73
C SER A 629 -25.31 -20.98 61.97
N ALA A 630 -24.06 -20.69 61.52
CA ALA A 630 -22.76 -20.59 62.26
C ALA A 630 -22.07 -21.84 62.90
N PRO A 631 -20.76 -21.81 63.28
CA PRO A 631 -19.55 -21.23 62.65
C PRO A 631 -18.23 -22.09 62.76
N ALA A 632 -17.14 -21.58 62.13
CA ALA A 632 -15.73 -21.56 62.59
C ALA A 632 -14.67 -22.67 62.25
N MET A 633 -13.44 -22.15 62.06
CA MET A 633 -12.06 -22.71 62.06
C MET A 633 -11.50 -23.29 60.74
N ARG A 634 -10.46 -22.72 60.10
CA ARG A 634 -9.02 -22.48 60.42
C ARG A 634 -8.08 -23.65 60.04
N ASN A 635 -7.10 -23.30 59.19
CA ASN A 635 -5.73 -23.82 59.02
C ASN A 635 -5.45 -25.15 58.29
N GLY A 636 -4.72 -25.02 57.17
CA GLY A 636 -3.34 -25.53 57.01
C GLY A 636 -3.13 -26.99 56.59
N HIS A 637 -2.87 -27.21 55.30
CA HIS A 637 -1.60 -27.75 54.76
C HIS A 637 -1.60 -27.71 53.23
#